data_AF-A0A9W7BXL8-F1
#
_entry.id   AF-A0A9W7BXL8-F1
#
_cell.length_a   1.000
_cell.length_b   1.000
_cell.length_c   1.000
_cell.angle_alpha   90.00
_cell.angle_beta   90.00
_cell.angle_gamma   90.00
#
_symmetry.space_group_name_H-M   'P 1'
#
loop_
_entity.id
_entity.type
_entity.pdbx_description
1 polymer ?
#
loop_
_entity_poly.entity_id
_entity_poly.type
_entity_poly.pdbx_seq_one_letter_code
_entity_poly.pdbx_strand_id
1 'polypeptide(L)'
;MRSIAITLVLLLGSAASLSITSKSSFTPSFSPTSPSTSPTTMKLFDWKRREADESSLNDVENTLFTLDNLKPAPGSVKRVQRKGRGIAAGQGASCGFGMRGQKSRSGRPTRPGFEGGQQPLYRRLPKFQGKPLGPGHKRKIYNLIKTSELNTLTPGSVVNYSTLLESSTITKGKSILPHKVVLGREKLSVKELTVQAHAFTKTAREEIEGLGGKCEILKVTTGEVVEV
;
A
#
# COMPACT_ATOMS: atom_id res chain seq x y z
N MET A 1 61.65 -20.14 -13.22
CA MET A 1 62.15 -21.54 -13.28
C MET A 1 61.69 -22.28 -12.04
N ARG A 2 60.71 -23.19 -12.19
CA ARG A 2 60.58 -24.46 -11.44
C ARG A 2 59.29 -25.14 -11.92
N SER A 3 59.52 -26.23 -12.65
CA SER A 3 58.56 -27.13 -13.25
C SER A 3 57.82 -27.91 -12.16
N ILE A 4 56.50 -28.05 -12.26
CA ILE A 4 55.72 -28.99 -11.44
C ILE A 4 54.96 -29.90 -12.40
N ALA A 5 55.35 -31.17 -12.34
CA ALA A 5 54.95 -32.23 -13.23
C ALA A 5 53.51 -32.69 -12.99
N ILE A 6 52.87 -33.05 -14.09
CA ILE A 6 51.54 -33.65 -14.20
C ILE A 6 51.69 -35.15 -13.93
N THR A 7 50.95 -35.67 -12.94
CA THR A 7 50.74 -37.12 -12.77
C THR A 7 49.27 -37.45 -12.93
N LEU A 8 48.98 -38.11 -14.05
CA LEU A 8 47.71 -38.69 -14.46
C LEU A 8 47.56 -40.06 -13.79
N VAL A 9 46.53 -40.25 -12.96
CA VAL A 9 46.15 -41.57 -12.44
C VAL A 9 44.75 -41.90 -12.96
N LEU A 10 44.72 -42.93 -13.80
CA LEU A 10 43.55 -43.47 -14.48
C LEU A 10 43.15 -44.74 -13.71
N LEU A 11 41.94 -44.78 -13.17
CA LEU A 11 41.40 -45.96 -12.49
C LEU A 11 39.99 -46.24 -13.02
N LEU A 12 39.92 -47.24 -13.90
CA LEU A 12 38.72 -47.95 -14.33
C LEU A 12 38.11 -48.69 -13.13
N GLY A 13 36.79 -48.71 -13.01
CA GLY A 13 36.13 -49.58 -12.04
C GLY A 13 34.60 -49.55 -12.04
N SER A 14 34.02 -50.45 -12.86
CA SER A 14 32.73 -51.13 -12.67
C SER A 14 31.43 -50.32 -12.74
N ALA A 15 30.79 -50.40 -13.92
CA ALA A 15 29.38 -50.10 -14.13
C ALA A 15 28.50 -51.24 -13.58
N ALA A 16 27.65 -50.95 -12.59
CA ALA A 16 26.53 -51.80 -12.20
C ALA A 16 25.23 -51.14 -12.67
N SER A 17 24.64 -51.71 -13.72
CA SER A 17 23.36 -51.33 -14.30
C SER A 17 22.20 -51.80 -13.42
N LEU A 18 21.50 -50.86 -12.77
CA LEU A 18 20.18 -51.11 -12.19
C LEU A 18 19.12 -50.82 -13.27
N SER A 19 18.59 -51.90 -13.84
CA SER A 19 17.50 -51.89 -14.79
C SER A 19 16.19 -51.47 -14.12
N ILE A 20 15.60 -50.39 -14.64
CA ILE A 20 14.21 -49.99 -14.42
C ILE A 20 13.31 -51.01 -15.13
N THR A 21 12.52 -51.76 -14.37
CA THR A 21 11.39 -52.53 -14.91
C THR A 21 10.08 -51.86 -14.54
N SER A 22 9.56 -51.11 -15.51
CA SER A 22 8.19 -50.63 -15.59
C SER A 22 7.21 -51.78 -15.85
N LYS A 23 6.05 -51.77 -15.16
CA LYS A 23 4.68 -51.97 -15.71
C LYS A 23 3.76 -52.68 -14.70
N SER A 24 2.88 -51.90 -14.09
CA SER A 24 1.53 -52.36 -13.74
C SER A 24 0.56 -51.22 -14.05
N SER A 25 0.08 -51.19 -15.30
CA SER A 25 -0.98 -50.28 -15.73
C SER A 25 -2.33 -50.84 -15.26
N PHE A 26 -2.75 -50.45 -14.06
CA PHE A 26 -4.11 -50.68 -13.59
C PHE A 26 -4.97 -49.51 -14.10
N THR A 27 -5.75 -49.73 -15.14
CA THR A 27 -6.74 -48.75 -15.64
C THR A 27 -8.10 -49.09 -15.03
N PRO A 28 -8.64 -48.29 -14.09
CA PRO A 28 -10.03 -48.48 -13.66
C PRO A 28 -10.96 -47.91 -14.74
N SER A 29 -11.77 -48.78 -15.34
CA SER A 29 -12.88 -48.39 -16.22
C SER A 29 -14.02 -47.84 -15.37
N PHE A 30 -14.09 -46.51 -15.22
CA PHE A 30 -15.27 -45.84 -14.66
C PHE A 30 -16.18 -45.41 -15.81
N SER A 31 -17.35 -46.04 -15.89
CA SER A 31 -18.47 -45.55 -16.70
C SER A 31 -19.00 -44.23 -16.12
N PRO A 32 -19.14 -43.13 -16.90
CA PRO A 32 -19.72 -41.91 -16.37
C PRO A 32 -21.24 -42.10 -16.19
N THR A 33 -21.69 -42.21 -14.95
CA THR A 33 -23.11 -41.99 -14.62
C THR A 33 -23.46 -40.54 -14.92
N SER A 34 -24.41 -40.31 -15.83
CA SER A 34 -24.93 -38.98 -16.14
C SER A 34 -25.50 -38.33 -14.87
N PRO A 35 -25.11 -37.10 -14.49
CA PRO A 35 -25.71 -36.43 -13.36
C PRO A 35 -27.15 -36.03 -13.72
N SER A 36 -28.13 -36.55 -12.97
CA SER A 36 -29.49 -36.03 -12.97
C SER A 36 -29.45 -34.59 -12.45
N THR A 37 -29.67 -33.60 -13.31
CA THR A 37 -29.72 -32.19 -12.93
C THR A 37 -31.05 -31.90 -12.23
N SER A 38 -31.21 -32.34 -10.98
CA SER A 38 -32.11 -31.64 -10.07
C SER A 38 -31.41 -30.33 -9.70
N PRO A 39 -32.04 -29.14 -9.82
CA PRO A 39 -31.43 -27.92 -9.32
C PRO A 39 -31.37 -28.03 -7.80
N THR A 40 -30.22 -28.47 -7.28
CA THR A 40 -29.88 -28.35 -5.88
C THR A 40 -29.87 -26.85 -5.59
N THR A 41 -30.93 -26.34 -4.99
CA THR A 41 -30.98 -24.99 -4.43
C THR A 41 -30.08 -24.95 -3.21
N MET A 42 -28.77 -25.09 -3.43
CA MET A 42 -27.79 -24.76 -2.41
C MET A 42 -27.91 -23.28 -2.15
N LYS A 43 -28.31 -22.91 -0.93
CA LYS A 43 -28.14 -21.55 -0.42
C LYS A 43 -26.65 -21.24 -0.48
N LEU A 44 -26.23 -20.63 -1.59
CA LEU A 44 -24.96 -19.96 -1.70
C LEU A 44 -24.92 -19.00 -0.52
N PHE A 45 -23.99 -19.22 0.42
CA PHE A 45 -23.70 -18.26 1.47
C PHE A 45 -23.18 -17.00 0.78
N ASP A 46 -24.12 -16.15 0.36
CA ASP A 46 -23.84 -14.87 -0.24
C ASP A 46 -23.44 -13.92 0.88
N TRP A 47 -22.13 -13.76 1.03
CA TRP A 47 -21.53 -12.80 1.94
C TRP A 47 -21.58 -11.38 1.35
N LYS A 48 -22.23 -11.18 0.18
CA LYS A 48 -22.55 -9.86 -0.34
C LYS A 48 -23.58 -9.19 0.56
N ARG A 49 -23.15 -8.03 1.07
CA ARG A 49 -23.93 -6.86 1.47
C ARG A 49 -25.38 -7.21 1.81
N ARG A 50 -25.70 -7.27 3.11
CA ARG A 50 -27.09 -7.04 3.56
C ARG A 50 -27.51 -5.73 2.92
N GLU A 51 -28.21 -5.80 1.79
CA GLU A 51 -28.88 -4.64 1.21
C GLU A 51 -29.76 -4.13 2.34
N ALA A 52 -29.46 -2.91 2.75
CA ALA A 52 -30.32 -2.28 3.71
C ALA A 52 -31.67 -2.13 3.04
N ASP A 53 -32.73 -2.45 3.78
CA ASP A 53 -34.08 -2.17 3.33
C ASP A 53 -34.25 -0.63 3.36
N GLU A 54 -33.92 0.03 2.25
CA GLU A 54 -33.97 1.50 2.12
C GLU A 54 -35.38 1.99 1.72
N SER A 55 -36.36 1.09 1.69
CA SER A 55 -37.76 1.40 1.39
C SER A 55 -38.34 2.50 2.29
N SER A 56 -37.90 2.58 3.57
CA SER A 56 -38.31 3.62 4.52
C SER A 56 -37.60 4.98 4.35
N LEU A 57 -36.61 5.07 3.46
CA LEU A 57 -35.86 6.30 3.20
C LEU A 57 -36.33 7.02 1.93
N ASN A 58 -37.27 6.45 1.17
CA ASN A 58 -37.69 7.01 -0.12
C ASN A 58 -38.67 8.20 0.01
N ASP A 59 -39.18 8.50 1.21
CA ASP A 59 -40.13 9.59 1.47
C ASP A 59 -39.47 10.86 2.04
N VAL A 60 -38.19 11.12 1.74
CA VAL A 60 -37.44 12.27 2.31
C VAL A 60 -38.14 13.60 2.07
N GLU A 61 -38.88 13.73 0.97
CA GLU A 61 -39.57 14.96 0.57
C GLU A 61 -40.78 15.31 1.48
N ASN A 62 -41.34 14.33 2.18
CA ASN A 62 -42.51 14.51 3.05
C ASN A 62 -42.21 14.34 4.55
N THR A 63 -40.96 14.05 4.92
CA THR A 63 -40.58 13.82 6.33
C THR A 63 -39.94 15.05 6.96
N LEU A 64 -40.61 15.65 7.95
CA LEU A 64 -39.98 16.62 8.85
C LEU A 64 -38.99 15.91 9.78
N PHE A 65 -37.73 16.35 9.79
CA PHE A 65 -36.70 15.82 10.68
C PHE A 65 -36.92 16.31 12.12
N THR A 66 -37.49 15.44 12.96
CA THR A 66 -37.54 15.59 14.43
C THR A 66 -36.53 14.67 15.10
N LEU A 67 -36.20 14.93 16.38
CA LEU A 67 -35.27 14.08 17.13
C LEU A 67 -35.71 12.60 17.20
N ASP A 68 -37.02 12.35 17.12
CA ASP A 68 -37.61 11.01 17.18
C ASP A 68 -37.39 10.19 15.89
N ASN A 69 -37.17 10.87 14.76
CA ASN A 69 -37.12 10.25 13.43
C ASN A 69 -35.70 10.10 12.86
N LEU A 70 -34.67 10.62 13.54
CA LEU A 70 -33.28 10.49 13.12
C LEU A 70 -32.77 9.06 13.37
N LYS A 71 -32.31 8.40 12.30
CA LYS A 71 -31.70 7.07 12.37
C LYS A 71 -30.36 7.07 11.64
N PRO A 72 -29.34 6.36 12.15
CA PRO A 72 -28.06 6.23 11.46
C PRO A 72 -28.24 5.40 10.17
N ALA A 73 -27.38 5.67 9.18
CA ALA A 73 -27.35 4.88 7.96
C ALA A 73 -27.20 3.38 8.27
N PRO A 74 -27.93 2.52 7.57
CA PRO A 74 -27.93 1.10 7.84
C PRO A 74 -26.53 0.51 7.67
N GLY A 75 -26.07 -0.23 8.69
CA GLY A 75 -24.72 -0.81 8.71
C GLY A 75 -23.60 0.11 9.21
N SER A 76 -23.88 1.41 9.42
CA SER A 76 -22.93 2.36 10.05
C SER A 76 -22.60 1.94 11.48
N VAL A 77 -23.62 1.58 12.28
CA VAL A 77 -23.46 1.14 13.67
C VAL A 77 -23.70 -0.37 13.76
N LYS A 78 -22.68 -1.12 14.21
CA LYS A 78 -22.79 -2.56 14.48
C LYS A 78 -22.87 -2.80 15.98
N ARG A 79 -23.89 -3.55 16.41
CA ARG A 79 -24.04 -3.95 17.82
C ARG A 79 -22.86 -4.83 18.25
N VAL A 80 -22.17 -4.43 19.32
CA VAL A 80 -21.08 -5.22 19.92
C VAL A 80 -21.64 -6.46 20.62
N GLN A 81 -20.97 -7.60 20.46
CA GLN A 81 -21.32 -8.83 21.17
C GLN A 81 -20.96 -8.71 22.65
N ARG A 82 -21.95 -8.88 23.52
CA ARG A 82 -21.75 -8.93 24.98
C ARG A 82 -21.38 -10.36 25.37
N LYS A 83 -20.09 -10.62 25.55
CA LYS A 83 -19.55 -11.94 25.91
C LYS A 83 -20.00 -12.38 27.31
N GLY A 84 -20.10 -13.70 27.54
CA GLY A 84 -20.48 -14.26 28.84
C GLY A 84 -21.97 -14.10 29.18
N ARG A 85 -22.86 -14.18 28.17
CA ARG A 85 -24.32 -14.06 28.32
C ARG A 85 -25.04 -15.27 27.70
N GLY A 86 -24.74 -16.46 28.20
CA GLY A 86 -25.37 -17.70 27.75
C GLY A 86 -24.87 -18.18 26.38
N ILE A 87 -24.98 -19.49 26.13
CA ILE A 87 -24.43 -20.15 24.93
C ILE A 87 -25.18 -19.70 23.66
N ALA A 88 -26.48 -19.46 23.75
CA ALA A 88 -27.31 -19.01 22.63
C ALA A 88 -26.86 -17.67 22.03
N ALA A 89 -26.20 -16.80 22.82
CA ALA A 89 -25.63 -15.54 22.33
C ALA A 89 -24.28 -15.71 21.58
N GLY A 90 -23.80 -16.95 21.42
CA GLY A 90 -22.58 -17.32 20.69
C GLY A 90 -21.34 -17.45 21.58
N GLN A 91 -20.95 -16.39 22.28
CA GLN A 91 -19.72 -16.34 23.10
C GLN A 91 -20.01 -16.47 24.60
N GLY A 92 -20.83 -17.45 24.97
CA GLY A 92 -21.37 -17.63 26.33
C GLY A 92 -20.46 -18.34 27.32
N ALA A 93 -19.86 -19.46 26.92
CA ALA A 93 -19.13 -20.34 27.83
C ALA A 93 -17.72 -19.81 28.15
N SER A 94 -16.80 -19.92 27.19
CA SER A 94 -15.41 -19.47 27.35
C SER A 94 -15.13 -18.07 26.80
N CYS A 95 -16.17 -17.34 26.38
CA CYS A 95 -16.06 -16.01 25.75
C CYS A 95 -15.12 -15.96 24.51
N GLY A 96 -14.83 -17.12 23.92
CA GLY A 96 -13.93 -17.29 22.77
C GLY A 96 -12.47 -17.53 23.16
N PHE A 97 -12.16 -17.71 24.45
CA PHE A 97 -10.79 -17.95 24.94
C PHE A 97 -10.41 -19.44 24.99
N GLY A 98 -11.38 -20.36 24.87
CA GLY A 98 -11.14 -21.81 24.91
C GLY A 98 -10.92 -22.36 26.33
N MET A 99 -10.12 -23.42 26.44
CA MET A 99 -9.78 -24.06 27.71
C MET A 99 -8.75 -23.24 28.50
N ARG A 100 -8.33 -23.75 29.67
CA ARG A 100 -7.38 -23.09 30.58
C ARG A 100 -6.00 -22.96 29.91
N GLY A 101 -5.47 -21.75 29.81
CA GLY A 101 -4.12 -21.48 29.35
C GLY A 101 -3.71 -20.03 29.63
N GLN A 102 -2.45 -19.66 29.36
CA GLN A 102 -1.97 -18.30 29.66
C GLN A 102 -2.81 -17.21 28.96
N LYS A 103 -3.27 -17.46 27.72
CA LYS A 103 -4.11 -16.53 26.93
C LYS A 103 -5.55 -16.40 27.44
N SER A 104 -6.02 -17.32 28.27
CA SER A 104 -7.38 -17.31 28.83
C SER A 104 -7.45 -16.62 30.20
N ARG A 105 -6.30 -16.22 30.77
CA ARG A 105 -6.24 -15.55 32.08
C ARG A 105 -6.37 -14.04 31.91
N SER A 106 -6.94 -13.38 32.92
CA SER A 106 -6.97 -11.92 33.00
C SER A 106 -5.57 -11.35 33.18
N GLY A 107 -5.27 -10.25 32.48
CA GLY A 107 -4.01 -9.54 32.59
C GLY A 107 -3.39 -9.23 31.24
N ARG A 108 -2.15 -8.72 31.25
CA ARG A 108 -1.41 -8.39 30.04
C ARG A 108 -0.98 -9.67 29.32
N PRO A 109 -1.32 -9.86 28.04
CA PRO A 109 -0.84 -11.01 27.28
C PRO A 109 0.67 -10.88 27.03
N THR A 110 1.26 -11.98 26.57
CA THR A 110 2.66 -12.02 26.14
C THR A 110 2.95 -10.96 25.09
N ARG A 111 4.08 -10.25 25.23
CA ARG A 111 4.44 -9.13 24.33
C ARG A 111 4.46 -9.59 22.87
N PRO A 112 3.85 -8.85 21.92
CA PRO A 112 4.00 -9.12 20.50
C PRO A 112 5.48 -9.21 20.11
N GLY A 113 5.86 -10.28 19.41
CA GLY A 113 7.24 -10.59 19.05
C GLY A 113 8.03 -11.41 20.08
N PHE A 114 7.40 -11.94 21.13
CA PHE A 114 8.02 -12.97 21.97
C PHE A 114 7.67 -14.37 21.45
N GLU A 115 8.69 -15.21 21.27
CA GLU A 115 8.61 -16.54 20.65
C GLU A 115 8.87 -17.67 21.66
N GLY A 116 8.33 -17.57 22.88
CA GLY A 116 8.38 -18.69 23.84
C GLY A 116 9.74 -18.95 24.50
N GLY A 117 10.64 -17.96 24.51
CA GLY A 117 12.02 -18.11 25.01
C GLY A 117 13.06 -18.27 23.90
N GLN A 118 12.61 -18.56 22.67
CA GLN A 118 13.47 -18.48 21.49
C GLN A 118 13.93 -17.04 21.26
N GLN A 119 15.18 -16.83 20.80
CA GLN A 119 15.68 -15.48 20.45
C GLN A 119 14.75 -14.87 19.41
N PRO A 120 14.04 -13.76 19.68
CA PRO A 120 13.03 -13.24 18.75
C PRO A 120 13.57 -12.85 17.37
N LEU A 121 12.73 -12.88 16.35
CA LEU A 121 13.07 -12.50 14.97
C LEU A 121 13.80 -11.16 14.86
N TYR A 122 13.34 -10.13 15.58
CA TYR A 122 13.94 -8.79 15.55
C TYR A 122 15.37 -8.74 16.14
N ARG A 123 15.82 -9.80 16.84
CA ARG A 123 17.21 -9.98 17.29
C ARG A 123 18.02 -10.91 16.40
N ARG A 124 17.37 -11.76 15.60
CA ARG A 124 18.05 -12.68 14.67
C ARG A 124 18.48 -11.94 13.40
N LEU A 125 17.62 -11.05 12.92
CA LEU A 125 17.91 -10.28 11.72
C LEU A 125 18.97 -9.21 12.02
N PRO A 126 19.96 -9.02 11.11
CA PRO A 126 20.88 -7.91 11.23
C PRO A 126 20.10 -6.60 11.20
N LYS A 127 20.59 -5.58 11.91
CA LYS A 127 20.01 -4.24 11.82
C LYS A 127 20.08 -3.77 10.36
N PHE A 128 18.98 -3.25 9.86
CA PHE A 128 18.97 -2.63 8.54
C PHE A 128 20.06 -1.55 8.50
N GLN A 129 20.97 -1.64 7.52
CA GLN A 129 21.95 -0.59 7.27
C GLN A 129 21.21 0.60 6.65
N GLY A 130 20.51 1.38 7.49
CA GLY A 130 19.90 2.62 7.07
C GLY A 130 20.96 3.63 6.62
N LYS A 131 20.54 4.66 5.89
CA LYS A 131 21.36 5.88 5.72
C LYS A 131 21.79 6.35 7.12
N PRO A 132 22.99 6.90 7.31
CA PRO A 132 23.49 7.19 8.65
C PRO A 132 22.52 8.13 9.35
N LEU A 133 22.03 7.75 10.53
CA LEU A 133 21.09 8.55 11.34
C LEU A 133 21.82 9.38 12.41
N GLY A 134 23.14 9.58 12.23
CA GLY A 134 23.95 10.39 13.13
C GLY A 134 23.72 11.90 12.94
N PRO A 135 24.04 12.73 13.95
CA PRO A 135 24.02 14.17 13.82
C PRO A 135 24.90 14.60 12.62
N GLY A 136 24.29 15.30 11.65
CA GLY A 136 24.94 15.72 10.40
C GLY A 136 24.32 15.14 9.13
N HIS A 137 23.62 14.00 9.22
CA HIS A 137 22.97 13.38 8.05
C HIS A 137 21.54 13.87 7.87
N LYS A 138 21.39 15.16 7.57
CA LYS A 138 20.09 15.76 7.28
C LYS A 138 19.79 15.63 5.78
N ARG A 139 18.71 14.93 5.44
CA ARG A 139 18.18 14.96 4.08
C ARG A 139 17.49 16.30 3.87
N LYS A 140 17.87 17.04 2.83
CA LYS A 140 17.07 18.18 2.35
C LYS A 140 15.75 17.63 1.82
N ILE A 141 14.65 17.99 2.46
CA ILE A 141 13.30 17.58 2.09
C ILE A 141 12.75 18.70 1.22
N TYR A 142 12.36 18.36 -0.01
CA TYR A 142 11.68 19.27 -0.91
C TYR A 142 10.20 18.89 -1.01
N ASN A 143 9.33 19.89 -1.13
CA ASN A 143 7.98 19.67 -1.62
C ASN A 143 8.03 19.57 -3.15
N LEU A 144 7.52 18.46 -3.70
CA LEU A 144 7.59 18.18 -5.13
C LEU A 144 6.38 18.79 -5.83
N ILE A 145 6.65 19.63 -6.83
CA ILE A 145 5.64 20.18 -7.75
C ILE A 145 5.84 19.46 -9.08
N LYS A 146 4.79 18.83 -9.61
CA LYS A 146 4.89 18.11 -10.88
C LYS A 146 4.57 19.04 -12.04
N THR A 147 5.21 18.86 -13.19
CA THR A 147 4.86 19.61 -14.41
C THR A 147 3.41 19.41 -14.84
N SER A 148 2.82 18.23 -14.59
CA SER A 148 1.40 17.97 -14.85
C SER A 148 0.46 18.87 -14.06
N GLU A 149 0.85 19.28 -12.85
CA GLU A 149 0.06 20.18 -12.00
C GLU A 149 0.11 21.63 -12.50
N LEU A 150 1.10 21.98 -13.32
CA LEU A 150 1.23 23.31 -13.94
C LEU A 150 0.29 23.47 -15.15
N ASN A 151 -0.28 22.38 -15.67
CA ASN A 151 -1.18 22.44 -16.82
C ASN A 151 -2.52 23.13 -16.51
N THR A 152 -2.90 23.27 -15.24
CA THR A 152 -4.12 23.98 -14.83
C THR A 152 -3.97 25.49 -14.86
N LEU A 153 -2.75 26.01 -15.06
CA LEU A 153 -2.46 27.43 -15.03
C LEU A 153 -2.60 28.06 -16.42
N THR A 154 -2.86 29.36 -16.45
CA THR A 154 -2.97 30.12 -17.70
C THR A 154 -1.60 30.25 -18.39
N PRO A 155 -1.55 30.25 -19.74
CA PRO A 155 -0.31 30.45 -20.48
C PRO A 155 0.25 31.86 -20.21
N GLY A 156 1.58 31.97 -20.15
CA GLY A 156 2.25 33.25 -19.84
C GLY A 156 2.23 33.64 -18.36
N SER A 157 1.63 32.85 -17.47
CA SER A 157 1.56 33.17 -16.05
C SER A 157 2.88 32.94 -15.31
N VAL A 158 3.09 33.73 -14.25
CA VAL A 158 4.19 33.57 -13.31
C VAL A 158 3.76 32.60 -12.23
N VAL A 159 4.40 31.44 -12.19
CA VAL A 159 4.10 30.36 -11.25
C VAL A 159 4.93 30.55 -9.98
N ASN A 160 4.29 31.14 -8.98
CA ASN A 160 4.82 31.33 -7.64
C ASN A 160 4.09 30.45 -6.62
N TYR A 161 4.67 30.33 -5.42
CA TYR A 161 3.99 29.63 -4.32
C TYR A 161 2.60 30.20 -4.02
N SER A 162 2.41 31.52 -4.06
CA SER A 162 1.11 32.18 -3.88
C SER A 162 0.10 31.74 -4.94
N THR A 163 0.49 31.77 -6.22
CA THR A 163 -0.38 31.37 -7.34
C THR A 163 -0.76 29.88 -7.28
N LEU A 164 0.16 29.02 -6.82
CA LEU A 164 -0.09 27.59 -6.63
C LEU A 164 -0.97 27.29 -5.41
N LEU A 165 -0.98 28.20 -4.42
CA LEU A 165 -1.89 28.13 -3.29
C LEU A 165 -3.30 28.56 -3.69
N GLU A 166 -3.42 29.64 -4.46
CA GLU A 166 -4.70 30.14 -4.99
C GLU A 166 -5.38 29.13 -5.90
N SER A 167 -4.61 28.49 -6.79
CA SER A 167 -5.08 27.39 -7.64
C SER A 167 -5.33 26.07 -6.88
N SER A 168 -5.14 26.05 -5.55
CA SER A 168 -5.31 24.89 -4.67
C SER A 168 -4.46 23.66 -5.05
N THR A 169 -3.44 23.84 -5.89
CA THR A 169 -2.46 22.82 -6.26
C THR A 169 -1.56 22.46 -5.07
N ILE A 170 -1.24 23.45 -4.22
CA ILE A 170 -0.43 23.28 -3.02
C ILE A 170 -1.24 23.65 -1.76
N THR A 171 -1.05 22.90 -0.68
CA THR A 171 -1.67 23.17 0.63
C THR A 171 -0.68 23.81 1.60
N LYS A 172 -1.16 24.70 2.49
CA LYS A 172 -0.36 25.47 3.47
C LYS A 172 0.67 24.67 4.28
N GLY A 173 0.39 23.41 4.62
CA GLY A 173 1.33 22.53 5.34
C GLY A 173 2.67 22.29 4.62
N LYS A 174 2.74 22.60 3.33
CA LYS A 174 3.94 22.46 2.50
C LYS A 174 4.77 23.76 2.37
N SER A 175 4.33 24.87 2.96
CA SER A 175 5.00 26.19 2.87
C SER A 175 6.38 26.24 3.52
N ILE A 176 6.62 25.40 4.53
CA ILE A 176 7.86 25.41 5.33
C ILE A 176 9.01 24.74 4.57
N LEU A 177 8.71 23.94 3.55
CA LEU A 177 9.68 23.18 2.79
C LEU A 177 10.04 23.89 1.49
N PRO A 178 11.30 23.84 1.05
CA PRO A 178 11.66 24.33 -0.28
C PRO A 178 10.93 23.52 -1.36
N HIS A 179 10.39 24.21 -2.33
CA HIS A 179 9.74 23.64 -3.52
C HIS A 179 10.74 23.21 -4.58
N LYS A 180 10.54 21.99 -5.11
CA LYS A 180 11.30 21.46 -6.23
C LYS A 180 10.35 21.04 -7.34
N VAL A 181 10.57 21.55 -8.55
CA VAL A 181 9.81 21.16 -9.75
C VAL A 181 10.42 19.90 -10.33
N VAL A 182 9.55 18.92 -10.61
CA VAL A 182 9.91 17.59 -11.11
C VAL A 182 9.03 17.25 -12.32
N LEU A 183 9.61 16.47 -13.24
CA LEU A 183 8.87 15.89 -14.35
C LEU A 183 7.65 15.10 -13.86
N GLY A 184 6.47 15.47 -14.35
CA GLY A 184 5.23 14.74 -14.19
C GLY A 184 5.14 13.53 -15.13
N ARG A 185 4.11 12.70 -14.95
CA ARG A 185 3.82 11.61 -15.91
C ARG A 185 3.24 12.13 -17.22
N GLU A 186 2.50 13.23 -17.14
CA GLU A 186 1.90 13.89 -18.28
C GLU A 186 2.83 15.01 -18.77
N LYS A 187 2.83 15.22 -20.09
CA LYS A 187 3.63 16.29 -20.70
C LYS A 187 3.04 17.65 -20.32
N LEU A 188 3.92 18.63 -20.16
CA LEU A 188 3.50 20.03 -20.03
C LEU A 188 2.85 20.47 -21.36
N SER A 189 1.63 21.00 -21.31
CA SER A 189 0.89 21.47 -22.49
C SER A 189 0.82 22.99 -22.59
N VAL A 190 0.99 23.68 -21.46
CA VAL A 190 0.90 25.13 -21.36
C VAL A 190 2.21 25.77 -21.82
N LYS A 191 2.11 26.78 -22.69
CA LYS A 191 3.25 27.49 -23.28
C LYS A 191 3.64 28.71 -22.45
N GLU A 192 4.92 29.08 -22.53
CA GLU A 192 5.47 30.34 -22.00
C GLU A 192 5.28 30.55 -20.47
N LEU A 193 5.35 29.49 -19.67
CA LEU A 193 5.27 29.61 -18.21
C LEU A 193 6.59 30.13 -17.62
N THR A 194 6.50 31.13 -16.74
CA THR A 194 7.64 31.56 -15.91
C THR A 194 7.53 30.90 -14.55
N VAL A 195 8.35 29.87 -14.28
CA VAL A 195 8.24 29.06 -13.06
C VAL A 195 9.30 29.48 -12.05
N GLN A 196 8.87 29.94 -10.87
CA GLN A 196 9.75 30.28 -9.76
C GLN A 196 9.77 29.15 -8.72
N ALA A 197 10.92 28.50 -8.53
CA ALA A 197 11.08 27.44 -7.53
C ALA A 197 12.49 27.36 -6.98
N HIS A 198 12.69 26.65 -5.86
CA HIS A 198 14.01 26.56 -5.23
C HIS A 198 14.95 25.56 -5.91
N ALA A 199 14.40 24.60 -6.67
CA ALA A 199 15.18 23.62 -7.42
C ALA A 199 14.37 23.04 -8.59
N PHE A 200 15.07 22.64 -9.64
CA PHE A 200 14.48 21.96 -10.81
C PHE A 200 15.22 20.64 -11.07
N THR A 201 14.51 19.62 -11.59
CA THR A 201 15.17 18.49 -12.23
C THR A 201 15.57 18.85 -13.66
N LYS A 202 16.69 18.29 -14.15
CA LYS A 202 17.20 18.53 -15.51
C LYS A 202 16.12 18.35 -16.58
N THR A 203 15.42 17.22 -16.53
CA THR A 203 14.33 16.88 -17.46
C THR A 203 13.14 17.85 -17.39
N ALA A 204 12.83 18.39 -16.21
CA ALA A 204 11.73 19.35 -16.07
C ALA A 204 12.11 20.72 -16.63
N ARG A 205 13.37 21.12 -16.47
CA ARG A 205 13.89 22.37 -17.06
C ARG A 205 13.85 22.30 -18.58
N GLU A 206 14.33 21.21 -19.16
CA GLU A 206 14.32 20.98 -20.61
C GLU A 206 12.90 21.04 -21.22
N GLU A 207 11.89 20.48 -20.54
CA GLU A 207 10.50 20.57 -21.01
C GLU A 207 9.91 21.98 -20.92
N ILE A 208 10.18 22.71 -19.84
CA ILE A 208 9.67 24.08 -19.63
C ILE A 208 10.31 25.03 -20.65
N GLU A 209 11.63 24.97 -20.82
CA GLU A 209 12.37 25.79 -21.79
C GLU A 209 12.03 25.40 -23.24
N GLY A 210 11.81 24.11 -23.52
CA GLY A 210 11.39 23.62 -24.83
C GLY A 210 10.01 24.15 -25.28
N LEU A 211 9.18 24.59 -24.34
CA LEU A 211 7.88 25.21 -24.59
C LEU A 211 7.91 26.75 -24.50
N GLY A 212 9.11 27.34 -24.53
CA GLY A 212 9.33 28.78 -24.47
C GLY A 212 9.15 29.40 -23.08
N GLY A 213 9.10 28.58 -22.03
CA GLY A 213 9.02 29.04 -20.64
C GLY A 213 10.38 29.44 -20.06
N LYS A 214 10.35 30.04 -18.87
CA LYS A 214 11.53 30.47 -18.10
C LYS A 214 11.56 29.78 -16.73
N CYS A 215 12.75 29.35 -16.30
CA CYS A 215 12.94 28.69 -15.00
C CYS A 215 13.77 29.58 -14.06
N GLU A 216 13.12 30.22 -13.10
CA GLU A 216 13.75 31.12 -12.14
C GLU A 216 14.02 30.40 -10.80
N ILE A 217 15.28 30.46 -10.32
CA ILE A 217 15.68 29.78 -9.08
C ILE A 217 15.57 30.73 -7.89
N LEU A 218 14.79 30.32 -6.88
CA LEU A 218 14.60 31.06 -5.63
C LEU A 218 15.59 30.66 -4.53
N LYS A 219 16.19 31.64 -3.86
CA LYS A 219 17.01 31.38 -2.65
C LYS A 219 16.14 30.84 -1.52
N VAL A 220 16.55 29.73 -0.90
CA VAL A 220 15.77 29.05 0.16
C VAL A 220 15.53 29.95 1.37
N THR A 221 16.47 30.82 1.72
CA THR A 221 16.38 31.68 2.91
C THR A 221 15.60 32.97 2.65
N THR A 222 15.84 33.62 1.52
CA THR A 222 15.30 34.98 1.25
C THR A 222 14.08 34.97 0.33
N GLY A 223 13.85 33.90 -0.45
CA GLY A 223 12.76 33.84 -1.43
C GLY A 223 12.96 34.73 -2.67
N GLU A 224 14.13 35.36 -2.81
CA GLU A 224 14.49 36.21 -3.94
C GLU A 224 14.95 35.36 -5.14
N VAL A 225 14.72 35.87 -6.36
CA VAL A 225 15.18 35.28 -7.61
C VAL A 225 16.69 35.49 -7.75
N VAL A 226 17.44 34.40 -7.91
CA VAL A 226 18.92 34.41 -7.96
C VAL A 226 19.46 34.27 -9.38
N GLU A 227 18.77 33.53 -10.24
CA GLU A 227 19.16 33.29 -11.63
C GLU A 227 17.93 33.48 -12.54
N VAL A 228 18.12 34.22 -13.64
CA VAL A 228 17.18 34.45 -14.76
C VAL A 228 17.77 33.85 -16.03
#